data_AF-A0A6M0QWX8-F1
#
_entry.id   AF-A0A6M0QWX8-F1
#
_cell.length_a   1.000
_cell.length_b   1.000
_cell.length_c   1.000
_cell.angle_alpha   90.00
_cell.angle_beta   90.00
_cell.angle_gamma   90.00
#
_symmetry.space_group_name_H-M   'P 1'
#
loop_
_entity.id
_entity.type
_entity.pdbx_description
1 polymer ?
#
loop_
_entity_poly.entity_id
_entity_poly.type
_entity_poly.pdbx_seq_one_letter_code
_entity_poly.pdbx_strand_id
1 'polypeptide(L)'
;MTDDDLDGLFAAARAEAPRPSAALSARVISDAEAALQAAPAARRAPERPGLLASLAAIFGGGGALAGMVTATLAGFWIGFAQPVELGVMSAVLNTDTAEIDMMPGIDALLDEAP
;
A
#
# COMPACT_ATOMS: atom_id res chain seq x y z
N MET A 1 7.32 -1.80 19.96
CA MET A 1 8.22 -2.52 19.05
C MET A 1 8.50 -1.57 17.89
N THR A 2 9.65 -0.92 17.95
CA THR A 2 10.14 0.02 16.94
C THR A 2 11.04 -0.70 15.93
N ASP A 3 11.42 -0.03 14.86
CA ASP A 3 12.29 -0.59 13.82
C ASP A 3 13.66 -1.03 14.39
N ASP A 4 14.20 -0.23 15.32
CA ASP A 4 15.43 -0.56 16.05
C ASP A 4 15.33 -1.86 16.86
N ASP A 5 14.15 -2.18 17.40
CA ASP A 5 13.93 -3.43 18.12
C ASP A 5 14.01 -4.63 17.16
N LEU A 6 13.50 -4.47 15.93
CA LEU A 6 13.54 -5.52 14.90
C LEU A 6 14.96 -5.74 14.37
N ASP A 7 15.70 -4.67 14.13
CA ASP A 7 17.10 -4.76 13.70
C ASP A 7 17.97 -5.46 14.74
N GLY A 8 17.73 -5.21 16.03
CA GLY A 8 18.36 -5.94 17.12
C GLY A 8 18.04 -7.44 17.11
N LEU A 9 16.78 -7.82 16.88
CA LEU A 9 16.37 -9.22 16.77
C LEU A 9 16.98 -9.92 15.55
N PHE A 10 17.06 -9.24 14.40
CA PHE A 10 17.69 -9.80 13.20
C PHE A 10 19.21 -9.95 13.34
N ALA A 11 19.87 -9.00 14.01
CA ALA A 11 21.29 -9.10 14.32
C ALA A 11 21.60 -10.31 15.20
N ALA A 12 20.78 -10.54 16.24
CA ALA A 12 20.90 -11.71 17.10
C ALA A 12 20.65 -13.02 16.35
N ALA A 13 19.61 -13.08 15.51
CA ALA A 13 19.30 -14.26 14.70
C ALA A 13 20.41 -14.62 13.70
N ARG A 14 21.12 -13.62 13.16
CA ARG A 14 22.25 -13.83 12.24
C ARG A 14 23.50 -14.37 12.96
N ALA A 15 23.73 -13.95 14.20
CA ALA A 15 24.86 -14.41 14.99
C ALA A 15 24.74 -15.90 15.36
N GLU A 16 23.52 -16.35 15.66
CA GLU A 16 23.22 -17.74 16.04
C GLU A 16 22.51 -18.49 14.92
N ALA A 17 23.04 -18.42 13.70
CA ALA A 17 22.45 -19.11 12.56
C ALA A 17 22.56 -20.63 12.73
N PRO A 18 21.44 -21.37 12.82
CA PRO A 18 21.47 -22.83 12.99
C PRO A 18 22.13 -23.48 11.78
N ARG A 19 23.07 -24.41 12.00
CA ARG A 19 23.63 -25.18 10.90
C ARG A 19 22.57 -26.13 10.33
N PRO A 20 22.33 -26.13 9.01
CA PRO A 20 21.43 -27.10 8.38
C PRO A 20 21.98 -28.52 8.56
N SER A 21 21.08 -29.50 8.65
CA SER A 21 21.48 -30.91 8.70
C SER A 21 22.11 -31.33 7.36
N ALA A 22 23.10 -32.23 7.39
CA ALA A 22 23.78 -32.71 6.18
C ALA A 22 22.80 -33.30 5.15
N ALA A 23 21.75 -34.00 5.63
CA ALA A 23 20.70 -34.56 4.79
C ALA A 23 19.88 -33.47 4.07
N LEU A 24 19.58 -32.35 4.75
CA LEU A 24 18.89 -31.22 4.14
C LEU A 24 19.77 -30.57 3.07
N SER A 25 21.04 -30.31 3.38
CA SER A 25 21.98 -29.72 2.42
C SER A 25 22.15 -30.58 1.17
N ALA A 26 22.26 -31.91 1.32
CA ALA A 26 22.34 -32.83 0.19
C ALA A 26 21.09 -32.79 -0.70
N ARG A 27 19.90 -32.71 -0.09
CA ARG A 27 18.64 -32.55 -0.85
C ARG A 27 18.57 -31.22 -1.59
N VAL A 28 18.97 -30.13 -0.95
CA VAL A 28 19.00 -28.79 -1.58
C VAL A 28 19.94 -28.78 -2.79
N ILE A 29 21.12 -29.39 -2.68
CA ILE A 29 22.07 -29.49 -3.81
C ILE A 29 21.46 -30.32 -4.94
N SER A 30 20.88 -31.47 -4.64
CA SER A 30 20.23 -32.33 -5.65
C SER A 30 19.05 -31.63 -6.34
N ASP A 31 18.26 -30.85 -5.60
CA ASP A 31 17.15 -30.08 -6.15
C ASP A 31 17.64 -28.91 -7.02
N ALA A 32 18.71 -28.22 -6.59
CA ALA A 32 19.35 -27.18 -7.38
C ALA A 32 19.92 -27.74 -8.69
N GLU A 33 20.55 -28.91 -8.65
CA GLU A 33 21.03 -29.61 -9.85
C GLU A 33 19.88 -29.98 -10.78
N ALA A 34 18.78 -30.50 -10.24
CA ALA A 34 17.58 -30.81 -11.03
C ALA A 34 16.97 -29.55 -11.67
N ALA A 35 16.92 -28.44 -10.94
CA ALA A 35 16.44 -27.15 -11.43
C ALA A 35 17.37 -26.55 -12.51
N LEU A 36 18.69 -26.74 -12.38
CA LEU A 36 19.67 -26.33 -13.40
C LEU A 36 19.55 -27.17 -14.67
N GLN A 37 19.34 -28.48 -14.54
CA GLN A 37 19.15 -29.39 -15.68
C GLN A 37 17.78 -29.23 -16.35
N ALA A 38 16.76 -28.82 -15.60
CA ALA A 38 15.46 -28.39 -16.12
C ALA A 38 15.54 -27.01 -16.80
N ALA A 39 16.66 -26.73 -17.48
CA ALA A 39 16.98 -25.47 -18.13
C ALA A 39 15.72 -24.88 -18.78
N PRO A 40 15.40 -23.60 -18.49
CA PRO A 40 14.13 -23.02 -18.89
C PRO A 40 14.04 -23.12 -20.41
N ALA A 41 12.92 -23.67 -20.90
CA ALA A 41 12.51 -23.53 -22.29
C ALA A 41 12.80 -22.09 -22.71
N ALA A 42 13.76 -21.91 -23.63
CA ALA A 42 14.33 -20.65 -24.10
C ALA A 42 13.98 -19.46 -23.20
N ARG A 43 14.83 -19.13 -22.22
CA ARG A 43 14.65 -17.97 -21.33
C ARG A 43 14.23 -16.77 -22.18
N ARG A 44 12.93 -16.46 -22.16
CA ARG A 44 12.36 -15.30 -22.85
C ARG A 44 13.21 -14.13 -22.38
N ALA A 45 13.72 -13.33 -23.31
CA ALA A 45 14.48 -12.13 -22.96
C ALA A 45 13.71 -11.41 -21.85
N PRO A 46 14.38 -10.96 -20.77
CA PRO A 46 13.67 -10.35 -19.65
C PRO A 46 12.78 -9.26 -20.22
N GLU A 47 11.47 -9.44 -20.12
CA GLU A 47 10.54 -8.43 -20.58
C GLU A 47 10.88 -7.17 -19.79
N ARG A 48 11.03 -6.04 -20.50
CA ARG A 48 11.30 -4.77 -19.84
C ARG A 48 10.26 -4.60 -18.75
N PRO A 49 10.67 -4.40 -17.48
CA PRO A 49 9.71 -4.27 -16.40
C PRO A 49 8.74 -3.15 -16.77
N GLY A 50 7.44 -3.45 -16.75
CA GLY A 50 6.41 -2.45 -16.98
C GLY A 50 6.53 -1.30 -15.97
N LEU A 51 5.94 -0.16 -16.27
CA LEU A 51 6.03 1.04 -15.42
C LEU A 51 5.67 0.76 -13.95
N LEU A 52 4.67 -0.09 -13.70
CA LEU A 52 4.28 -0.52 -12.36
C LEU A 52 5.35 -1.37 -11.67
N ALA A 53 6.03 -2.27 -12.40
CA ALA A 53 7.13 -3.06 -11.84
C ALA A 53 8.36 -2.18 -11.55
N SER A 54 8.58 -1.14 -12.35
CA SER A 54 9.63 -0.15 -12.12
C SER A 54 9.33 0.72 -10.89
N LEU A 55 8.08 1.18 -10.74
CA LEU A 55 7.63 1.85 -9.52
C LEU A 55 7.74 0.93 -8.30
N ALA A 56 7.30 -0.33 -8.41
CA ALA A 56 7.46 -1.31 -7.35
C ALA A 56 8.93 -1.44 -6.92
N ALA A 57 9.84 -1.55 -7.89
CA ALA A 57 11.28 -1.64 -7.61
C ALA A 57 11.83 -0.40 -6.89
N ILE A 58 11.35 0.80 -7.22
CA ILE A 58 11.74 2.05 -6.54
C ILE A 58 11.25 2.08 -5.09
N PHE A 59 10.03 1.58 -4.84
CA PHE A 59 9.40 1.61 -3.51
C PHE A 59 9.70 0.36 -2.64
N GLY A 60 10.49 -0.59 -3.11
CA GLY A 60 10.91 -1.77 -2.33
C GLY A 60 10.10 -3.07 -2.59
N GLY A 61 9.28 -3.10 -3.64
CA GLY A 61 8.57 -4.29 -4.13
C GLY A 61 7.06 -4.09 -4.23
N GLY A 62 6.35 -5.16 -4.60
CA GLY A 62 4.88 -5.13 -4.77
C GLY A 62 4.12 -4.80 -3.48
N GLY A 63 4.68 -5.13 -2.30
CA GLY A 63 4.07 -4.83 -1.01
C GLY A 63 3.95 -3.32 -0.74
N ALA A 64 4.95 -2.53 -1.13
CA ALA A 64 4.92 -1.08 -0.95
C ALA A 64 3.85 -0.40 -1.82
N LEU A 65 3.65 -0.87 -3.06
CA LEU A 65 2.56 -0.39 -3.91
C LEU A 65 1.19 -0.77 -3.36
N ALA A 66 1.04 -1.99 -2.83
CA ALA A 66 -0.21 -2.40 -2.19
C ALA A 66 -0.56 -1.48 -1.02
N GLY A 67 0.42 -1.17 -0.15
CA GLY A 67 0.25 -0.21 0.94
C GLY A 67 -0.13 1.19 0.46
N MET A 68 0.51 1.69 -0.60
CA MET A 68 0.20 2.98 -1.21
C MET A 68 -1.25 3.03 -1.72
N VAL A 69 -1.69 2.01 -2.46
CA VAL A 69 -3.08 1.92 -2.96
C VAL A 69 -4.07 1.85 -1.80
N THR A 70 -3.80 1.04 -0.78
CA THR A 70 -4.63 0.95 0.42
C THR A 70 -4.71 2.29 1.16
N ALA A 71 -3.59 3.02 1.29
CA ALA A 71 -3.57 4.33 1.93
C ALA A 71 -4.39 5.36 1.15
N THR A 72 -4.34 5.35 -0.19
CA THR A 72 -5.17 6.23 -1.03
C THR A 72 -6.66 5.90 -0.89
N LEU A 73 -7.02 4.61 -0.88
CA LEU A 73 -8.40 4.16 -0.66
C LEU A 73 -8.90 4.52 0.76
N ALA A 74 -8.04 4.37 1.77
CA ALA A 74 -8.36 4.76 3.15
C ALA A 74 -8.53 6.27 3.27
N GLY A 75 -7.64 7.06 2.66
CA GLY A 75 -7.75 8.51 2.60
C GLY A 75 -9.01 8.96 1.86
N PHE A 76 -9.35 8.30 0.76
CA PHE A 76 -10.61 8.54 0.05
C PHE A 76 -11.83 8.19 0.91
N TRP A 77 -11.84 7.03 1.57
CA TRP A 77 -12.92 6.63 2.46
C TRP A 77 -13.14 7.63 3.60
N ILE A 78 -12.04 8.07 4.22
CA ILE A 78 -12.08 9.07 5.29
C ILE A 78 -12.52 10.45 4.78
N GLY A 79 -12.04 10.87 3.60
CA GLY A 79 -12.37 12.18 3.03
C GLY A 79 -13.76 12.27 2.40
N PHE A 80 -14.30 11.15 1.91
CA PHE A 80 -15.64 11.08 1.29
C PHE A 80 -16.75 10.78 2.29
N ALA A 81 -16.40 10.36 3.52
CA ALA A 81 -17.32 10.38 4.64
C ALA A 81 -17.64 11.84 4.98
N GLN A 82 -18.58 12.44 4.26
CA GLN A 82 -19.28 13.61 4.77
C GLN A 82 -19.73 13.27 6.19
N PRO A 83 -19.50 14.14 7.19
CA PRO A 83 -19.98 13.90 8.53
C PRO A 83 -21.52 14.01 8.50
N VAL A 84 -22.16 12.88 8.18
CA VAL A 84 -23.62 12.66 8.15
C VAL A 84 -24.26 13.03 9.49
N GLU A 85 -23.48 13.14 10.56
CA GLU A 85 -23.98 13.44 11.90
C GLU A 85 -23.88 14.91 12.33
N LEU A 86 -23.43 15.85 11.49
CA LEU A 86 -23.49 17.26 11.89
C LEU A 86 -24.95 17.74 12.08
N GLY A 87 -25.90 17.19 11.33
CA GLY A 87 -27.32 17.53 11.48
C GLY A 87 -27.96 16.99 12.76
N VAL A 88 -27.53 15.81 13.25
CA VAL A 88 -28.03 15.24 14.51
C VAL A 88 -27.36 15.95 15.69
N MET A 89 -26.06 16.24 15.58
CA MET A 89 -25.31 16.95 16.62
C MET A 89 -25.76 18.42 16.75
N SER A 90 -26.07 19.11 15.64
CA SER A 90 -26.59 20.49 15.67
C SER A 90 -27.99 20.57 16.30
N ALA A 91 -28.85 19.59 16.03
CA ALA A 91 -30.17 19.45 16.64
C ALA A 91 -30.08 19.19 18.16
N VAL A 92 -29.09 18.40 18.60
CA VAL A 92 -28.82 18.15 20.04
C VAL A 92 -28.22 19.37 20.74
N LEU A 93 -27.37 20.13 20.04
CA LEU A 93 -26.68 21.30 20.58
C LEU A 93 -27.48 22.61 20.45
N ASN A 94 -28.65 22.61 19.79
CA ASN A 94 -29.42 23.81 19.41
C ASN A 94 -28.54 24.88 18.73
N THR A 95 -27.58 24.45 17.93
CA THR A 95 -26.70 25.35 17.18
C THR A 95 -27.22 25.43 15.76
N ASP A 96 -27.66 26.61 15.33
CA ASP A 96 -27.96 26.85 13.92
C ASP A 96 -26.69 26.66 13.10
N THR A 97 -26.71 25.71 12.16
CA THR A 97 -25.67 25.59 11.15
C THR A 97 -25.79 26.79 10.24
N ALA A 98 -24.96 27.81 10.48
CA ALA A 98 -24.79 28.91 9.54
C ALA A 98 -24.15 28.34 8.27
N GLU A 99 -24.97 28.06 7.27
CA GLU A 99 -24.50 27.74 5.94
C GLU A 99 -23.81 28.99 5.39
N ILE A 100 -22.48 28.95 5.33
CA ILE A 100 -21.70 30.03 4.75
C ILE A 100 -21.76 29.82 3.24
N ASP A 101 -22.59 30.61 2.58
CA ASP A 101 -22.61 30.70 1.13
C ASP A 101 -21.21 31.16 0.64
N MET A 102 -20.51 30.25 -0.05
CA MET A 102 -19.17 30.51 -0.58
C MET A 102 -19.22 31.28 -1.90
N MET A 103 -20.38 31.42 -2.53
CA MET A 103 -20.59 32.16 -3.77
C MET A 103 -21.94 32.91 -3.77
N PRO A 104 -22.06 33.97 -2.95
CA PRO A 104 -23.25 34.81 -2.93
C PRO A 104 -23.51 35.43 -4.30
N GLY A 105 -24.68 35.16 -4.86
CA GLY A 105 -25.16 35.74 -6.12
C GLY A 105 -25.15 34.81 -7.34
N ILE A 106 -24.77 33.54 -7.22
CA ILE A 106 -24.92 32.57 -8.32
C ILE A 106 -26.37 32.39 -8.73
N ASP A 107 -27.28 32.31 -7.76
CA ASP A 107 -28.71 32.15 -8.05
C ASP A 107 -29.25 33.35 -8.84
N ALA A 108 -28.78 34.56 -8.54
CA ALA A 108 -29.14 35.77 -9.28
C ALA A 108 -28.62 35.76 -10.73
N LEU A 109 -27.43 35.19 -10.97
CA LEU A 109 -26.87 35.05 -12.32
C LEU A 109 -27.55 33.95 -13.14
N LEU A 110 -28.10 32.91 -12.48
CA LEU A 110 -28.85 31.84 -13.13
C LEU A 110 -30.29 32.25 -13.45
N ASP A 111 -30.91 33.09 -12.62
CA ASP A 111 -32.23 33.68 -12.87
C ASP A 111 -32.21 34.81 -13.92
N GLU A 112 -31.05 35.44 -14.18
CA GLU A 112 -30.89 36.55 -15.16
C GLU A 112 -30.43 36.08 -16.56
N ALA A 113 -30.17 34.78 -16.74
CA ALA A 113 -29.88 34.22 -18.06
C ALA A 113 -31.18 34.06 -18.89
N PRO A 114 -31.28 34.63 -20.11
CA PRO A 114 -32.48 34.52 -20.96
C PRO A 114 -32.66 33.13 -21.59
#